data_AF-A0A067SM17-F1
#
_entry.id   AF-A0A067SM17-F1
#
_cell.length_a   1.000
_cell.length_b   1.000
_cell.length_c   1.000
_cell.angle_alpha   90.00
_cell.angle_beta   90.00
_cell.angle_gamma   90.00
#
_symmetry.space_group_name_H-M   'P 1'
#
loop_
_entity.id
_entity.type
_entity.pdbx_description
1 polymer ?
#
loop_
_entity_poly.entity_id
_entity_poly.type
_entity_poly.pdbx_seq_one_letter_code
_entity_poly.pdbx_strand_id
1 'polypeptide(L)'
;QLLTATAYFVQVIGIAAALYQSSGYWQQEYHNSALTGEAWVNELIHGHPDRIFTELGMRLHVFTTFCANLQLLCGFTTSRKDVTVEEQAAIFLY
;
A
#
# COMPACT_ATOMS: atom_id res chain seq x y z
N GLN A 1 24.69 -19.76 -33.97
CA GLN A 1 24.58 -19.64 -32.51
C GLN A 1 24.53 -18.20 -32.03
N LEU A 2 25.40 -17.29 -32.52
CA LEU A 2 25.35 -15.87 -32.16
C LEU A 2 24.07 -15.15 -32.65
N LEU A 3 23.70 -15.34 -33.93
CA LEU A 3 22.51 -14.72 -34.54
C LEU A 3 21.18 -15.15 -33.90
N THR A 4 21.10 -16.42 -33.50
CA THR A 4 19.95 -16.97 -32.78
C THR A 4 19.83 -16.41 -31.37
N ALA A 5 20.96 -16.19 -30.68
CA ALA A 5 20.97 -15.59 -29.35
C ALA A 5 20.58 -14.09 -29.39
N THR A 6 21.04 -13.35 -30.41
CA THR A 6 20.67 -11.94 -30.57
C THR A 6 19.20 -11.78 -30.93
N ALA A 7 18.65 -12.63 -31.80
CA ALA A 7 17.23 -12.60 -32.14
C ALA A 7 16.34 -12.86 -30.92
N TYR A 8 16.71 -13.83 -30.09
CA TYR A 8 16.04 -14.12 -28.82
C TYR A 8 16.09 -12.92 -27.87
N PHE A 9 17.25 -12.28 -27.72
CA PHE A 9 17.40 -11.10 -26.85
C PHE A 9 16.52 -9.93 -27.29
N VAL A 10 16.47 -9.64 -28.59
CA VAL A 10 15.62 -8.58 -29.15
C VAL A 10 14.14 -8.90 -28.91
N GLN A 11 13.74 -10.16 -29.06
CA GLN A 11 12.36 -10.59 -28.78
C GLN A 11 11.98 -10.40 -27.31
N VAL A 12 12.87 -10.78 -26.38
CA VAL A 12 12.64 -10.61 -24.93
C VAL A 12 12.50 -9.13 -24.57
N ILE A 13 13.36 -8.26 -25.10
CA ILE A 13 13.30 -6.82 -24.87
C ILE A 13 11.99 -6.24 -25.43
N GLY A 14 11.56 -6.67 -26.62
CA GLY A 14 10.31 -6.24 -27.24
C GLY A 14 9.08 -6.63 -26.41
N ILE A 15 9.05 -7.86 -25.88
CA ILE A 15 7.98 -8.32 -25.00
C ILE A 15 7.97 -7.53 -23.69
N ALA A 16 9.14 -7.31 -23.07
CA ALA A 16 9.24 -6.52 -21.86
C ALA A 16 8.73 -5.09 -22.08
N ALA A 17 9.15 -4.42 -23.16
CA ALA A 17 8.69 -3.08 -23.49
C ALA A 17 7.17 -3.03 -23.72
N ALA A 18 6.59 -4.02 -24.40
CA ALA A 18 5.14 -4.11 -24.61
C ALA A 18 4.37 -4.32 -23.29
N LEU A 19 4.91 -5.11 -22.36
CA LEU A 19 4.33 -5.28 -21.03
C LEU A 19 4.39 -3.97 -20.25
N TYR A 20 5.53 -3.29 -20.19
CA TYR A 20 5.68 -1.99 -19.50
C TYR A 20 4.77 -0.88 -20.05
N GLN A 21 4.46 -0.91 -21.35
CA GLN A 21 3.54 0.02 -22.00
C GLN A 21 2.07 -0.37 -21.82
N SER A 22 1.77 -1.59 -21.35
CA SER A 22 0.40 -2.01 -21.14
C SER A 22 -0.22 -1.23 -19.99
N SER A 23 -1.46 -0.77 -20.19
CA SER A 23 -2.22 -0.03 -19.17
C SER A 23 -2.33 -0.81 -17.85
N GLY A 24 -2.33 -2.14 -17.91
CA GLY A 24 -2.44 -3.02 -16.74
C GLY A 24 -1.13 -3.20 -15.97
N TYR A 25 0.04 -2.83 -16.52
CA TYR A 25 1.33 -3.04 -15.84
C TYR A 25 1.48 -2.15 -14.60
N TRP A 26 0.98 -0.92 -14.68
CA TRP A 26 0.98 0.04 -13.57
C TRP A 26 -0.31 -0.04 -12.74
N GLN A 27 -1.21 -0.96 -13.07
CA GLN A 27 -2.49 -1.07 -12.42
C GLN A 27 -2.35 -1.95 -11.17
N GLN A 28 -2.40 -1.32 -10.01
CA GLN A 28 -2.49 -2.00 -8.72
C GLN A 28 -3.95 -2.07 -8.31
N GLU A 29 -4.40 -3.21 -7.77
CA GLU A 29 -5.76 -3.34 -7.25
C GLU A 29 -6.01 -2.29 -6.17
N TYR A 30 -6.99 -1.42 -6.39
CA TYR A 30 -7.27 -0.27 -5.51
C TYR A 30 -8.19 -0.64 -4.33
N HIS A 31 -9.03 -1.68 -4.48
CA HIS A 31 -9.96 -2.15 -3.46
C HIS A 31 -9.86 -3.68 -3.30
N ASN A 32 -8.84 -4.15 -2.60
CA ASN A 32 -8.73 -5.54 -2.17
C ASN A 32 -9.13 -5.74 -0.69
N SER A 33 -9.75 -4.71 -0.09
CA SER A 33 -10.04 -4.58 1.35
C SER A 33 -10.53 -5.88 1.96
N ALA A 34 -9.66 -6.48 2.77
CA ALA A 34 -10.01 -7.63 3.59
C ALA A 34 -11.11 -7.28 4.61
N LEU A 35 -11.92 -8.27 4.99
CA LEU A 35 -13.13 -8.12 5.83
C LEU A 35 -12.85 -7.72 7.30
N THR A 36 -11.64 -7.26 7.65
CA THR A 36 -11.27 -6.83 9.01
C THR A 36 -10.63 -5.44 8.99
N GLY A 37 -10.84 -4.67 10.07
CA GLY A 37 -10.26 -3.32 10.19
C GLY A 37 -8.73 -3.34 10.20
N GLU A 38 -8.12 -4.29 10.91
CA GLU A 38 -6.67 -4.51 10.89
C GLU A 38 -6.12 -4.71 9.46
N ALA A 39 -6.78 -5.54 8.65
CA ALA A 39 -6.30 -5.82 7.31
C ALA A 39 -6.49 -4.63 6.36
N TRP A 40 -7.58 -3.88 6.52
CA TRP A 40 -7.78 -2.59 5.84
C TRP A 40 -6.70 -1.57 6.23
N VAL A 41 -6.36 -1.44 7.51
CA VAL A 41 -5.28 -0.54 7.97
C VAL A 41 -3.94 -0.96 7.40
N ASN A 42 -3.65 -2.27 7.36
CA ASN A 42 -2.45 -2.79 6.72
C ASN A 42 -2.39 -2.45 5.23
N GLU A 43 -3.52 -2.48 4.52
CA GLU A 43 -3.60 -2.04 3.13
C GLU A 43 -3.37 -0.53 2.98
N LEU A 44 -3.84 0.30 3.91
CA LEU A 44 -3.55 1.74 3.88
C LEU A 44 -2.06 2.02 4.08
N ILE A 45 -1.41 1.29 4.99
CA ILE A 45 -0.01 1.51 5.36
C ILE A 45 0.95 0.97 4.29
N HIS A 46 0.69 -0.22 3.76
CA HIS A 46 1.61 -0.94 2.87
C HIS A 46 1.16 -0.95 1.40
N GLY A 47 -0.04 -0.49 1.10
CA GLY A 47 -0.58 -0.41 -0.24
C GLY A 47 -0.12 0.82 -1.02
N HIS A 48 -0.95 1.25 -1.96
CA HIS A 48 -0.62 2.40 -2.80
C HIS A 48 -0.53 3.69 -1.95
N PRO A 49 0.53 4.51 -2.09
CA PRO A 49 0.77 5.67 -1.22
C PRO A 49 -0.34 6.73 -1.29
N ASP A 50 -1.08 6.81 -2.39
CA ASP A 50 -2.23 7.71 -2.50
C ASP A 50 -3.45 7.21 -1.73
N ARG A 51 -3.58 5.90 -1.45
CA ARG A 51 -4.75 5.32 -0.78
C ARG A 51 -4.94 5.92 0.61
N ILE A 52 -3.88 5.99 1.41
CA ILE A 52 -3.98 6.57 2.75
C ILE A 52 -4.33 8.07 2.72
N PHE A 53 -3.88 8.80 1.71
CA PHE A 53 -4.24 10.20 1.54
C PHE A 53 -5.71 10.36 1.14
N THR A 54 -6.20 9.51 0.24
CA THR A 54 -7.59 9.53 -0.19
C THR A 54 -8.54 9.12 0.92
N GLU A 55 -8.19 8.10 1.72
CA GLU A 55 -9.08 7.55 2.75
C GLU A 55 -8.99 8.32 4.08
N LEU A 56 -7.79 8.74 4.52
CA LEU A 56 -7.59 9.40 5.82
C LEU A 56 -7.29 10.91 5.71
N GLY A 57 -7.19 11.46 4.49
CA GLY A 57 -6.84 12.86 4.27
C GLY A 57 -5.40 13.23 4.59
N MET A 58 -4.51 12.26 4.85
CA MET A 58 -3.12 12.51 5.24
C MET A 58 -2.13 11.49 4.66
N ARG A 59 -0.88 11.91 4.49
CA ARG A 59 0.19 11.03 3.98
C ARG A 59 0.64 10.02 5.03
N LEU A 60 1.21 8.89 4.59
CA LEU A 60 1.70 7.80 5.45
C LEU A 60 2.61 8.26 6.60
N HIS A 61 3.58 9.12 6.32
CA HIS A 61 4.49 9.63 7.36
C HIS A 61 3.78 10.51 8.41
N VAL A 62 2.69 11.19 8.02
CA VAL A 62 1.87 12.01 8.93
C VAL A 62 1.04 11.07 9.81
N PHE A 63 0.40 10.07 9.22
CA PHE A 63 -0.39 9.08 9.94
C PHE A 63 0.44 8.30 10.97
N THR A 64 1.64 7.84 10.58
CA THR A 64 2.56 7.14 11.48
C THR A 64 3.04 8.03 12.64
N THR A 65 3.38 9.30 12.35
CA THR A 65 3.74 10.28 13.40
C THR A 65 2.56 10.57 14.33
N PHE A 66 1.34 10.65 13.78
CA PHE A 66 0.12 10.82 14.56
C PHE A 66 -0.10 9.66 15.52
N CYS A 67 -0.02 8.41 15.04
CA CYS A 67 -0.16 7.22 15.89
C CYS A 67 0.94 7.14 16.96
N ALA A 68 2.19 7.44 16.62
CA ALA A 68 3.30 7.48 17.56
C ALA A 68 3.06 8.52 18.67
N ASN A 69 2.53 9.70 18.33
CA ASN A 69 2.19 10.73 19.32
C ASN A 69 1.03 10.29 20.24
N LEU A 70 0.02 9.60 19.71
CA LEU A 70 -1.06 9.04 20.54
C LEU A 70 -0.53 8.04 21.56
N GLN A 71 0.42 7.19 21.16
CA GLN A 71 1.06 6.23 22.06
C GLN A 71 1.95 6.94 23.10
N LEU A 72 2.86 7.81 22.65
CA LEU A 72 3.90 8.40 23.50
C LEU A 72 3.38 9.51 24.42
N LEU A 73 2.49 10.38 23.91
CA LEU A 73 2.04 11.58 24.63
C LEU A 73 0.71 11.37 25.34
N CYS A 74 -0.16 10.53 24.78
CA CYS A 74 -1.51 10.31 25.30
C CYS A 74 -1.69 8.95 25.96
N GLY A 75 -0.71 8.04 25.87
CA GLY A 75 -0.76 6.72 26.48
C GLY A 75 -1.77 5.76 25.82
N PHE A 76 -2.14 6.01 24.56
CA PHE A 76 -2.99 5.08 23.82
C PHE A 76 -2.27 3.77 23.60
N THR A 77 -3.01 2.67 23.76
CA THR A 77 -2.51 1.31 23.59
C THR A 77 -3.55 0.48 22.86
N THR A 78 -3.18 -0.74 22.48
CA THR A 78 -4.13 -1.72 21.96
C THR A 78 -5.30 -1.90 22.92
N SER A 79 -6.51 -1.85 22.38
CA SER A 79 -7.73 -1.96 23.19
C SER A 79 -7.89 -3.36 23.79
N ARG A 80 -8.82 -3.53 24.73
CA ARG A 80 -9.17 -4.85 25.30
C ARG A 80 -9.63 -5.88 24.25
N LYS A 81 -10.06 -5.42 23.06
CA LYS A 81 -10.51 -6.29 21.96
C LYS A 81 -9.44 -6.48 20.88
N ASP A 82 -8.17 -6.28 21.21
CA ASP A 82 -7.02 -6.41 20.31
C ASP A 82 -7.02 -5.44 19.11
N VAL A 83 -7.77 -4.33 19.20
CA VAL A 83 -7.75 -3.25 18.19
C VAL A 83 -6.51 -2.38 18.41
N THR A 84 -5.61 -2.33 17.43
CA THR A 84 -4.35 -1.57 17.48
C THR A 84 -4.60 -0.06 17.53
N VAL A 85 -3.57 0.74 17.88
CA VAL A 85 -3.72 2.20 17.91
C VAL A 85 -3.92 2.75 16.50
N GLU A 86 -3.25 2.17 15.52
CA GLU A 86 -3.37 2.47 14.11
C GLU A 86 -4.80 2.19 13.61
N GLU A 87 -5.38 1.06 13.99
CA GLU A 87 -6.77 0.74 13.65
C GLU A 87 -7.77 1.66 14.36
N GLN A 88 -7.58 1.94 15.65
CA GLN A 88 -8.41 2.92 16.37
C GLN A 88 -8.34 4.31 15.72
N ALA A 89 -7.14 4.76 15.34
CA ALA A 89 -6.91 6.04 14.68
C ALA A 89 -7.55 6.08 13.30
N ALA A 90 -7.39 5.01 12.50
CA ALA A 90 -7.98 4.92 11.17
C ALA A 90 -9.51 4.92 11.22
N ILE A 91 -10.12 4.20 12.18
CA ILE A 91 -11.58 4.21 12.42
C ILE A 91 -12.07 5.61 12.81
N PHE A 92 -11.29 6.37 13.57
CA PHE A 92 -11.66 7.73 13.97
C PHE A 92 -11.56 8.74 12.82
N LEU A 93 -10.61 8.56 11.90
CA LEU A 93 -10.33 9.49 10.81
C LEU A 93 -11.20 9.28 9.57
N TYR A 94 -11.74 8.08 9.38
CA TYR A 94 -12.65 7.72 8.28
C TYR A 94 -14.09 8.19 8.56
#